data_AF-A0A811VA82-F1
#
_entry.id   AF-A0A811VA82-F1
#
_cell.length_a   1.000
_cell.length_b   1.000
_cell.length_c   1.000
_cell.angle_alpha   90.00
_cell.angle_beta   90.00
_cell.angle_gamma   90.00
#
_symmetry.space_group_name_H-M   'P 1'
#
loop_
_entity.id
_entity.type
_entity.pdbx_description
1 polymer ?
#
loop_
_entity_poly.entity_id
_entity_poly.type
_entity_poly.pdbx_seq_one_letter_code
_entity_poly.pdbx_strand_id
1 'polypeptide(L)'
;MNGCAAVVKPFVGVLCIDRAKEMSCGISSYIDNEYVEYLEAAGAEVVPIWIDKSLDYYEDILSKVNGVLLPGGAVFVNENDPARLELTNHCVTAARIIIEIAKKKHNEGIHLPVWGTCLGFQLLIMYTTDMANTAYGRDPREKCQYMNCYLPVEFLPDFRESRLLAKLSAELQKKMEIEPFGNHRHMYCVSIEFCKTISDDWHVLAKNKDGHGLEFASIMEHRR
;
A
#
# COMPACT_ATOMS: atom_id res chain seq x y z
N MET A 1 -29.62 11.81 -29.90
CA MET A 1 -28.40 11.02 -30.13
C MET A 1 -27.71 10.85 -28.78
N ASN A 2 -27.95 9.72 -28.10
CA ASN A 2 -27.29 9.43 -26.84
C ASN A 2 -25.89 8.91 -27.16
N GLY A 3 -24.88 9.75 -26.99
CA GLY A 3 -23.49 9.34 -27.10
C GLY A 3 -23.20 8.32 -26.00
N CYS A 4 -22.86 7.09 -26.39
CA CYS A 4 -22.29 6.11 -25.49
C CYS A 4 -20.98 6.71 -24.97
N ALA A 5 -20.91 7.03 -23.67
CA ALA A 5 -19.64 7.39 -23.06
C ALA A 5 -18.68 6.23 -23.31
N ALA A 6 -17.54 6.51 -23.95
CA ALA A 6 -16.50 5.52 -24.12
C ALA A 6 -16.12 5.02 -22.73
N VAL A 7 -16.15 3.70 -22.51
CA VAL A 7 -15.64 3.11 -21.28
C VAL A 7 -14.13 3.31 -21.31
N VAL A 8 -13.65 4.36 -20.64
CA VAL A 8 -12.23 4.64 -20.52
C VAL A 8 -11.65 3.60 -19.57
N LYS A 9 -10.81 2.71 -20.12
CA LYS A 9 -10.08 1.71 -19.35
C LYS A 9 -8.97 2.43 -18.56
N PRO A 10 -8.95 2.37 -17.21
CA PRO A 10 -7.97 3.11 -16.43
C PRO A 10 -6.59 2.45 -16.50
N PHE A 11 -5.54 3.26 -16.63
CA PHE A 11 -4.16 2.83 -16.44
C PHE A 11 -3.81 2.89 -14.96
N VAL A 12 -3.37 1.79 -14.37
CA VAL A 12 -2.90 1.75 -12.98
C VAL A 12 -1.41 1.42 -12.98
N GLY A 13 -0.63 2.32 -12.40
CA GLY A 13 0.80 2.11 -12.21
C GLY A 13 1.05 1.09 -11.09
N VAL A 14 1.94 0.13 -11.29
CA VAL A 14 2.38 -0.81 -10.26
C VAL A 14 3.86 -0.61 -10.02
N LEU A 15 4.24 -0.26 -8.79
CA LEU A 15 5.63 -0.03 -8.41
C LEU A 15 6.42 -1.34 -8.43
N CYS A 16 7.53 -1.39 -9.16
CA CYS A 16 8.47 -2.50 -9.10
C CYS A 16 9.15 -2.58 -7.72
N ILE A 17 9.56 -3.76 -7.30
CA ILE A 17 10.25 -4.00 -6.02
C ILE A 17 11.71 -4.41 -6.26
N ASP A 18 12.60 -3.98 -5.36
CA ASP A 18 14.01 -4.37 -5.37
C ASP A 18 14.17 -5.90 -5.34
N ARG A 19 15.18 -6.40 -6.03
CA ARG A 19 15.55 -7.82 -5.98
C ARG A 19 16.70 -8.07 -5.02
N ALA A 20 16.60 -9.16 -4.27
CA ALA A 20 17.66 -9.56 -3.35
C ALA A 20 18.95 -10.05 -4.03
N LYS A 21 18.84 -10.56 -5.25
CA LYS A 21 19.96 -10.93 -6.13
C LYS A 21 19.58 -10.62 -7.57
N GLU A 22 20.52 -10.07 -8.34
CA GLU A 22 20.40 -9.96 -9.78
C GLU A 22 20.29 -11.37 -10.38
N MET A 23 19.17 -11.70 -11.04
CA MET A 23 19.03 -12.98 -11.77
C MET A 23 19.91 -13.00 -13.04
N SER A 24 20.20 -11.81 -13.58
CA SER A 24 21.03 -11.55 -14.75
C SER A 24 21.45 -10.08 -14.77
N CYS A 25 22.54 -9.77 -15.47
CA CYS A 25 23.03 -8.40 -15.65
C CYS A 25 21.89 -7.48 -16.14
N GLY A 26 21.65 -6.39 -15.42
CA GLY A 26 20.67 -5.36 -15.81
C GLY A 26 19.24 -5.58 -15.32
N ILE A 27 18.92 -6.67 -14.60
CA ILE A 27 17.60 -6.86 -13.97
C ILE A 27 17.70 -6.60 -12.46
N SER A 28 17.32 -5.39 -12.05
CA SER A 28 17.38 -4.93 -10.65
C SER A 28 16.05 -4.91 -9.92
N SER A 29 14.92 -5.09 -10.62
CA SER A 29 13.57 -5.00 -10.04
C SER A 29 12.57 -5.96 -10.68
N TYR A 30 11.43 -6.19 -10.03
CA TYR A 30 10.36 -7.07 -10.50
C TYR A 30 8.96 -6.59 -10.05
N ILE A 31 7.92 -7.15 -10.66
CA ILE A 31 6.53 -7.05 -10.21
C ILE A 31 5.98 -8.48 -10.11
N ASP A 32 5.29 -8.81 -9.03
CA ASP A 32 4.58 -10.09 -8.89
C ASP A 32 3.34 -10.11 -9.78
N ASN A 33 3.14 -11.20 -10.53
CA ASN A 33 2.09 -11.34 -11.53
C ASN A 33 0.68 -11.24 -10.90
N GLU A 34 0.54 -11.62 -9.65
CA GLU A 34 -0.72 -11.56 -8.90
C GLU A 34 -1.28 -10.14 -8.78
N TYR A 35 -0.42 -9.11 -8.71
CA TYR A 35 -0.90 -7.71 -8.72
C TYR A 35 -1.40 -7.29 -10.11
N VAL A 36 -0.79 -7.84 -11.17
CA VAL A 36 -1.20 -7.58 -12.55
C VAL A 36 -2.57 -8.19 -12.79
N GLU A 37 -2.72 -9.47 -12.50
CA GLU A 37 -3.99 -10.19 -12.64
C GLU A 37 -5.11 -9.57 -11.78
N TYR A 38 -4.80 -9.14 -10.55
CA TYR A 38 -5.76 -8.46 -9.69
C TYR A 38 -6.33 -7.19 -10.33
N LEU A 39 -5.47 -6.34 -10.90
CA LEU A 39 -5.88 -5.07 -11.52
C LEU A 39 -6.58 -5.29 -12.86
N GLU A 40 -6.10 -6.24 -13.69
CA GLU A 40 -6.72 -6.59 -14.96
C GLU A 40 -8.12 -7.21 -14.76
N ALA A 41 -8.30 -8.06 -13.74
CA ALA A 41 -9.60 -8.61 -13.36
C ALA A 41 -10.59 -7.52 -12.93
N ALA A 42 -10.10 -6.40 -12.38
CA ALA A 42 -10.89 -5.22 -12.08
C ALA A 42 -11.11 -4.29 -13.29
N GLY A 43 -10.58 -4.65 -14.46
CA GLY A 43 -10.76 -3.92 -15.72
C GLY A 43 -9.73 -2.81 -15.99
N ALA A 44 -8.61 -2.76 -15.25
CA ALA A 44 -7.53 -1.80 -15.50
C ALA A 44 -6.50 -2.32 -16.53
N GLU A 45 -5.65 -1.41 -17.04
CA GLU A 45 -4.38 -1.74 -17.69
C GLU A 45 -3.22 -1.43 -16.77
N VAL A 46 -2.24 -2.32 -16.70
CA VAL A 46 -1.13 -2.17 -15.77
C VAL A 46 0.06 -1.51 -16.46
N VAL A 47 0.62 -0.50 -15.80
CA VAL A 47 1.85 0.18 -16.22
C VAL A 47 2.93 -0.07 -15.16
N PRO A 48 4.06 -0.72 -15.49
CA PRO A 48 5.15 -0.86 -14.53
C PRO A 48 5.78 0.50 -14.22
N ILE A 49 5.90 0.83 -12.93
CA ILE A 49 6.67 1.99 -12.46
C ILE A 49 8.03 1.49 -11.98
N TRP A 50 9.07 1.83 -12.73
CA TRP A 50 10.44 1.41 -12.42
C TRP A 50 10.99 2.14 -11.19
N ILE A 51 11.83 1.44 -10.44
CA ILE A 51 12.59 2.00 -9.32
C ILE A 51 13.91 2.60 -9.81
N ASP A 52 14.58 3.34 -8.92
CA ASP A 52 15.88 3.96 -9.18
C ASP A 52 15.86 4.87 -10.42
N LYS A 53 14.88 5.77 -10.44
CA LYS A 53 14.67 6.78 -11.48
C LYS A 53 14.68 8.19 -10.89
N SER A 54 14.84 9.18 -11.75
CA SER A 54 14.81 10.60 -11.38
C SER A 54 13.41 11.05 -10.96
N LEU A 55 13.33 12.20 -10.28
CA LEU A 55 12.05 12.84 -9.97
C LEU A 55 11.22 13.10 -11.24
N ASP A 56 11.83 13.62 -12.30
CA ASP A 56 11.17 13.90 -13.58
C ASP A 56 10.50 12.66 -14.18
N TYR A 57 11.12 11.48 -14.05
CA TYR A 57 10.52 10.23 -14.49
C TYR A 57 9.24 9.92 -13.72
N TYR A 58 9.26 10.07 -12.39
CA TYR A 58 8.08 9.82 -11.57
C TYR A 58 6.99 10.86 -11.83
N GLU A 59 7.32 12.14 -11.99
CA GLU A 59 6.34 13.17 -12.35
C GLU A 59 5.69 12.87 -13.71
N ASP A 60 6.48 12.47 -14.71
CA ASP A 60 6.02 12.12 -16.05
C ASP A 60 5.11 10.88 -16.05
N ILE A 61 5.52 9.77 -15.44
CA ILE A 61 4.71 8.55 -15.44
C ILE A 61 3.43 8.71 -14.60
N LEU A 62 3.49 9.42 -13.48
CA LEU A 62 2.32 9.72 -12.64
C LEU A 62 1.36 10.73 -13.27
N SER A 63 1.78 11.42 -14.34
CA SER A 63 0.86 12.23 -15.16
C SER A 63 0.04 11.39 -16.15
N LYS A 64 0.46 10.14 -16.41
CA LYS A 64 -0.12 9.26 -17.44
C LYS A 64 -0.97 8.12 -16.88
N VAL A 65 -0.93 7.87 -15.57
CA VAL A 65 -1.73 6.84 -14.90
C VAL A 65 -2.89 7.45 -14.12
N ASN A 66 -3.94 6.67 -13.93
CA ASN A 66 -5.15 7.02 -13.19
C ASN A 66 -5.11 6.60 -11.71
N GLY A 67 -4.09 5.85 -11.31
CA GLY A 67 -3.88 5.40 -9.93
C GLY A 67 -2.55 4.65 -9.80
N VAL A 68 -2.14 4.39 -8.56
CA VAL A 68 -0.89 3.66 -8.27
C VAL A 68 -1.14 2.57 -7.24
N LEU A 69 -0.55 1.39 -7.45
CA LEU A 69 -0.46 0.32 -6.47
C LEU A 69 0.99 0.18 -6.01
N LEU A 70 1.19 0.27 -4.70
CA LEU A 70 2.41 -0.07 -3.99
C LEU A 70 2.27 -1.51 -3.48
N PRO A 71 3.00 -2.48 -4.06
CA PRO A 71 2.80 -3.88 -3.73
C PRO A 71 3.43 -4.26 -2.39
N GLY A 72 3.14 -5.48 -1.95
CA GLY A 72 3.88 -6.15 -0.90
C GLY A 72 5.30 -6.50 -1.32
N GLY A 73 6.13 -6.90 -0.36
CA GLY A 73 7.51 -7.26 -0.61
C GLY A 73 8.30 -7.40 0.68
N ALA A 74 9.54 -7.84 0.55
CA ALA A 74 10.47 -7.97 1.67
C ALA A 74 11.76 -7.21 1.35
N VAL A 75 11.76 -5.91 1.66
CA VAL A 75 12.90 -5.00 1.47
C VAL A 75 13.27 -4.31 2.77
N PHE A 76 14.45 -3.69 2.81
CA PHE A 76 14.84 -2.83 3.91
C PHE A 76 14.15 -1.49 3.79
N VAL A 77 13.49 -1.09 4.87
CA VAL A 77 12.71 0.14 4.90
C VAL A 77 13.46 1.27 5.60
N ASN A 78 14.40 0.95 6.49
CA ASN A 78 15.30 1.93 7.13
C ASN A 78 16.73 1.74 6.60
N GLU A 79 17.28 2.79 6.00
CA GLU A 79 18.65 2.83 5.48
C GLU A 79 19.73 2.63 6.56
N ASN A 80 19.39 2.89 7.83
CA ASN A 80 20.28 2.72 8.97
C ASN A 80 20.16 1.34 9.65
N ASP A 81 19.39 0.40 9.09
CA ASP A 81 19.33 -0.97 9.61
C ASP A 81 20.60 -1.75 9.20
N PRO A 82 21.52 -2.04 10.15
CA PRO A 82 22.79 -2.69 9.84
C PRO A 82 22.65 -4.16 9.42
N ALA A 83 21.44 -4.72 9.44
CA ALA A 83 21.24 -6.15 9.28
C ALA A 83 21.50 -6.69 7.88
N ARG A 84 21.45 -5.88 6.79
CA ARG A 84 21.71 -6.37 5.42
C ARG A 84 22.24 -5.30 4.46
N LEU A 85 23.57 -5.22 4.38
CA LEU A 85 24.32 -4.39 3.43
C LEU A 85 24.23 -4.87 1.96
N GLU A 86 23.52 -5.97 1.67
CA GLU A 86 23.45 -6.58 0.33
C GLU A 86 22.16 -6.24 -0.44
N LEU A 87 21.20 -5.51 0.17
CA LEU A 87 19.93 -5.16 -0.46
C LEU A 87 19.81 -3.65 -0.72
N THR A 88 19.33 -3.27 -1.90
CA THR A 88 18.91 -1.90 -2.20
C THR A 88 17.51 -1.63 -1.66
N ASN A 89 17.19 -0.36 -1.39
CA ASN A 89 15.87 0.12 -0.95
C ASN A 89 15.27 1.11 -1.96
N HIS A 90 15.54 0.92 -3.25
CA HIS A 90 15.13 1.86 -4.29
C HIS A 90 13.60 1.96 -4.42
N CYS A 91 12.86 0.87 -4.18
CA CYS A 91 11.39 0.89 -4.14
C CYS A 91 10.85 1.71 -2.96
N VAL A 92 11.55 1.75 -1.83
CA VAL A 92 11.16 2.57 -0.68
C VAL A 92 11.31 4.06 -1.01
N THR A 93 12.44 4.41 -1.64
CA THR A 93 12.67 5.77 -2.15
C THR A 93 11.65 6.16 -3.22
N ALA A 94 11.34 5.26 -4.16
CA ALA A 94 10.33 5.46 -5.19
C ALA A 94 8.93 5.66 -4.58
N ALA A 95 8.53 4.81 -3.63
CA ALA A 95 7.24 4.93 -2.93
C ALA A 95 7.11 6.28 -2.22
N ARG A 96 8.16 6.74 -1.52
CA ARG A 96 8.19 8.07 -0.90
C ARG A 96 7.95 9.18 -1.94
N ILE A 97 8.66 9.15 -3.07
CA ILE A 97 8.51 10.15 -4.14
C ILE A 97 7.08 10.12 -4.70
N ILE A 98 6.54 8.92 -4.97
CA ILE A 98 5.17 8.73 -5.47
C ILE A 98 4.15 9.31 -4.51
N ILE A 99 4.28 9.03 -3.20
CA ILE A 99 3.37 9.52 -2.16
C ILE A 99 3.42 11.05 -2.09
N GLU A 100 4.60 11.67 -2.13
CA GLU A 100 4.72 13.13 -2.14
C GLU A 100 4.13 13.77 -3.40
N ILE A 101 4.33 13.17 -4.58
CA ILE A 101 3.69 13.64 -5.82
C ILE A 101 2.18 13.50 -5.74
N ALA A 102 1.66 12.39 -5.21
CA ALA A 102 0.22 12.17 -5.04
C ALA A 102 -0.40 13.19 -4.07
N LYS A 103 0.28 13.51 -2.95
CA LYS A 103 -0.13 14.57 -2.02
C LYS A 103 -0.15 15.95 -2.70
N LYS A 104 0.89 16.28 -3.48
CA LYS A 104 0.94 17.53 -4.25
C LYS A 104 -0.22 17.62 -5.25
N LYS A 105 -0.46 16.57 -6.05
CA LYS A 105 -1.58 16.48 -6.99
C LYS A 105 -2.93 16.67 -6.28
N HIS A 106 -3.13 16.00 -5.14
CA HIS A 106 -4.35 16.16 -4.35
C HIS A 106 -4.57 17.62 -3.92
N ASN A 107 -3.53 18.30 -3.45
CA ASN A 107 -3.60 19.72 -3.06
C ASN A 107 -3.89 20.65 -4.26
N GLU A 108 -3.53 20.24 -5.48
CA GLU A 108 -3.85 20.92 -6.74
C GLU A 108 -5.24 20.56 -7.29
N GLY A 109 -6.01 19.72 -6.58
CA GLY A 109 -7.34 19.26 -7.01
C GLY A 109 -7.32 18.12 -8.02
N ILE A 110 -6.16 17.50 -8.25
CA ILE A 110 -5.98 16.35 -9.15
C ILE A 110 -6.00 15.08 -8.31
N HIS A 111 -7.02 14.24 -8.50
CA HIS A 111 -7.13 12.98 -7.78
C HIS A 111 -6.27 11.88 -8.42
N LEU A 112 -5.27 11.41 -7.68
CA LEU A 112 -4.44 10.24 -8.01
C LEU A 112 -4.50 9.26 -6.82
N PRO A 113 -5.39 8.24 -6.84
CA PRO A 113 -5.48 7.27 -5.76
C PRO A 113 -4.20 6.42 -5.67
N VAL A 114 -3.74 6.18 -4.43
CA VAL A 114 -2.62 5.30 -4.13
C VAL A 114 -3.10 4.18 -3.22
N TRP A 115 -2.90 2.94 -3.66
CA TRP A 115 -3.22 1.72 -2.92
C TRP A 115 -1.93 1.09 -2.37
N GLY A 116 -1.94 0.59 -1.14
CA GLY A 116 -0.79 -0.09 -0.55
C GLY A 116 -1.17 -1.46 0.00
N THR A 117 -0.41 -2.49 -0.38
CA THR A 117 -0.58 -3.86 0.13
C THR A 117 0.65 -4.28 0.91
N CYS A 118 0.49 -4.80 2.13
CA CYS A 118 1.59 -5.29 2.98
C CYS A 118 2.72 -4.25 3.15
N LEU A 119 3.86 -4.41 2.47
CA LEU A 119 4.93 -3.40 2.43
C LEU A 119 4.41 -2.04 1.96
N GLY A 120 3.64 -1.98 0.87
CA GLY A 120 3.06 -0.73 0.38
C GLY A 120 2.13 -0.05 1.39
N PHE A 121 1.38 -0.83 2.17
CA PHE A 121 0.58 -0.32 3.28
C PHE A 121 1.46 0.32 4.36
N GLN A 122 2.53 -0.37 4.76
CA GLN A 122 3.51 0.16 5.72
C GLN A 122 4.14 1.46 5.21
N LEU A 123 4.55 1.52 3.95
CA LEU A 123 5.16 2.69 3.33
C LEU A 123 4.18 3.88 3.23
N LEU A 124 2.90 3.62 2.96
CA LEU A 124 1.86 4.65 3.00
C LEU A 124 1.78 5.28 4.39
N ILE A 125 1.62 4.46 5.44
CA ILE A 125 1.54 4.98 6.80
C ILE A 125 2.84 5.73 7.14
N MET A 126 4.00 5.18 6.83
CA MET A 126 5.29 5.81 7.08
C MET A 126 5.45 7.19 6.44
N TYR A 127 5.12 7.34 5.15
CA TYR A 127 5.36 8.59 4.44
C TYR A 127 4.17 9.55 4.44
N THR A 128 3.09 9.19 5.13
CA THR A 128 1.99 10.11 5.44
C THR A 128 1.94 10.52 6.91
N THR A 129 2.71 9.86 7.78
CA THR A 129 2.80 10.15 9.22
C THR A 129 4.24 10.55 9.58
N ASP A 130 4.50 11.00 10.82
CA ASP A 130 5.71 11.73 11.30
C ASP A 130 7.12 11.21 10.94
N MET A 131 7.28 10.04 10.30
CA MET A 131 8.51 9.67 9.58
C MET A 131 8.77 10.55 8.34
N ALA A 132 7.73 11.11 7.71
CA ALA A 132 7.87 12.03 6.59
C ALA A 132 8.47 13.40 6.98
N ASN A 133 8.32 13.80 8.25
CA ASN A 133 8.57 15.17 8.69
C ASN A 133 9.88 15.36 9.47
N THR A 134 10.61 14.29 9.80
CA THR A 134 11.87 14.41 10.55
C THR A 134 12.90 13.36 10.14
N ALA A 135 14.18 13.74 10.13
CA ALA A 135 15.31 12.83 9.88
C ALA A 135 15.47 11.72 10.95
N TYR A 136 14.68 11.79 12.04
CA TYR A 136 14.72 10.88 13.19
C TYR A 136 13.31 10.39 13.59
N GLY A 137 12.38 10.34 12.63
CA GLY A 137 11.01 9.93 12.88
C GLY A 137 10.93 8.55 13.55
N ARG A 138 9.89 8.33 14.35
CA ARG A 138 9.63 7.02 14.94
C ARG A 138 9.07 6.11 13.86
N ASP A 139 9.73 4.98 13.58
CA ASP A 139 9.16 3.93 12.71
C ASP A 139 7.76 3.57 13.25
N PRO A 140 6.67 3.82 12.49
CA PRO A 140 5.31 3.57 12.94
C PRO A 140 4.99 2.07 12.98
N ARG A 141 5.89 1.23 12.45
CA ARG A 141 5.74 -0.20 12.44
C ARG A 141 6.26 -0.79 13.74
N GLU A 142 5.54 -1.78 14.21
CA GLU A 142 5.89 -2.56 15.37
C GLU A 142 6.23 -3.97 14.91
N LYS A 143 7.20 -4.59 15.55
CA LYS A 143 7.46 -6.01 15.30
C LYS A 143 6.30 -6.82 15.88
N CYS A 144 5.58 -7.53 15.01
CA CYS A 144 4.55 -8.49 15.39
C CYS A 144 5.03 -9.92 15.16
N GLN A 145 4.32 -10.91 15.71
CA GLN A 145 4.62 -12.30 15.42
C GLN A 145 4.53 -12.53 13.91
N TYR A 146 5.55 -13.21 13.34
CA TYR A 146 5.51 -13.56 11.93
C TYR A 146 4.27 -14.41 11.64
N MET A 147 3.42 -13.90 10.76
CA MET A 147 2.23 -14.59 10.28
C MET A 147 2.50 -15.19 8.91
N ASN A 148 1.97 -16.39 8.68
CA ASN A 148 1.86 -17.04 7.38
C ASN A 148 0.56 -17.83 7.36
N CYS A 149 -0.55 -17.11 7.47
CA CYS A 149 -1.87 -17.66 7.68
C CYS A 149 -2.93 -16.79 7.00
N TYR A 150 -4.16 -17.30 6.99
CA TYR A 150 -5.32 -16.55 6.61
C TYR A 150 -6.16 -16.26 7.86
N LEU A 151 -6.61 -15.03 8.02
CA LEU A 151 -7.43 -14.59 9.15
C LEU A 151 -8.78 -14.05 8.64
N PRO A 152 -9.88 -14.27 9.37
CA PRO A 152 -11.10 -13.51 9.16
C PRO A 152 -10.86 -12.01 9.42
N VAL A 153 -11.67 -11.17 8.81
CA VAL A 153 -11.59 -9.71 8.95
C VAL A 153 -12.46 -9.27 10.11
N GLU A 154 -11.87 -8.59 11.10
CA GLU A 154 -12.63 -7.98 12.20
C GLU A 154 -12.89 -6.50 11.86
N PHE A 155 -14.06 -6.20 11.30
CA PHE A 155 -14.46 -4.83 10.97
C PHE A 155 -14.71 -3.99 12.21
N LEU A 156 -14.30 -2.71 12.18
CA LEU A 156 -14.65 -1.74 13.21
C LEU A 156 -16.08 -1.20 12.99
N PRO A 157 -16.82 -0.77 14.03
CA PRO A 157 -18.25 -0.43 13.90
C PRO A 157 -18.59 0.62 12.82
N ASP A 158 -17.69 1.55 12.56
CA ASP A 158 -17.83 2.67 11.62
C ASP A 158 -17.23 2.38 10.22
N PHE A 159 -16.84 1.14 9.92
CA PHE A 159 -16.19 0.79 8.64
C PHE A 159 -17.05 1.14 7.41
N ARG A 160 -18.38 1.24 7.56
CA ARG A 160 -19.31 1.59 6.47
C ARG A 160 -19.38 3.09 6.17
N GLU A 161 -18.81 3.93 7.04
CA GLU A 161 -18.65 5.36 6.78
C GLU A 161 -17.48 5.65 5.82
N SER A 162 -16.70 4.61 5.48
CA SER A 162 -15.55 4.67 4.58
C SER A 162 -15.93 4.75 3.10
N ARG A 163 -15.04 5.28 2.26
CA ARG A 163 -15.16 5.20 0.80
C ARG A 163 -14.96 3.78 0.30
N LEU A 164 -13.99 3.07 0.87
CA LEU A 164 -13.57 1.75 0.42
C LEU A 164 -14.64 0.68 0.65
N LEU A 165 -15.29 0.68 1.81
CA LEU A 165 -16.20 -0.40 2.24
C LEU A 165 -17.66 0.01 2.37
N ALA A 166 -18.03 1.28 2.10
CA ALA A 166 -19.43 1.73 2.13
C ALA A 166 -20.38 0.83 1.33
N LYS A 167 -19.92 0.33 0.18
CA LYS A 167 -20.72 -0.52 -0.73
C LYS A 167 -20.51 -2.02 -0.54
N LEU A 168 -19.80 -2.44 0.51
CA LEU A 168 -19.58 -3.86 0.79
C LEU A 168 -20.93 -4.56 1.06
N SER A 169 -21.24 -5.58 0.26
CA SER A 169 -22.48 -6.34 0.42
C SER A 169 -22.51 -7.08 1.76
N ALA A 170 -23.70 -7.24 2.34
CA ALA A 170 -23.86 -7.94 3.61
C ALA A 170 -23.43 -9.42 3.51
N GLU A 171 -23.64 -10.05 2.35
CA GLU A 171 -23.19 -11.43 2.11
C GLU A 171 -21.66 -11.53 2.13
N LEU A 172 -20.97 -10.64 1.41
CA LEU A 172 -19.51 -10.66 1.36
C LEU A 172 -18.91 -10.26 2.71
N GLN A 173 -19.48 -9.26 3.40
CA GLN A 173 -19.07 -8.91 4.77
C GLN A 173 -19.12 -10.15 5.67
N LYS A 174 -20.24 -10.88 5.67
CA LYS A 174 -20.39 -12.07 6.52
C LYS A 174 -19.36 -13.15 6.19
N LYS A 175 -19.05 -13.36 4.91
CA LYS A 175 -17.98 -14.30 4.50
C LYS A 175 -16.62 -13.84 5.02
N MET A 176 -16.30 -12.55 4.88
CA MET A 176 -15.04 -11.97 5.36
C MET A 176 -14.87 -12.12 6.89
N GLU A 177 -15.95 -12.05 7.65
CA GLU A 177 -15.94 -12.15 9.12
C GLU A 177 -15.78 -13.58 9.66
N ILE A 178 -16.15 -14.60 8.88
CA ILE A 178 -16.18 -16.01 9.36
C ILE A 178 -15.15 -16.90 8.67
N GLU A 179 -14.78 -16.59 7.42
CA GLU A 179 -13.85 -17.39 6.63
C GLU A 179 -12.42 -16.88 6.81
N PRO A 180 -11.40 -17.76 6.63
CA PRO A 180 -10.01 -17.33 6.54
C PRO A 180 -9.78 -16.48 5.28
N PHE A 181 -10.10 -15.19 5.35
CA PHE A 181 -10.26 -14.31 4.19
C PHE A 181 -9.00 -13.50 3.84
N GLY A 182 -8.43 -12.80 4.83
CA GLY A 182 -7.23 -11.98 4.63
C GLY A 182 -5.96 -12.83 4.71
N ASN A 183 -5.08 -12.76 3.70
CA ASN A 183 -3.77 -13.40 3.74
C ASN A 183 -2.76 -12.55 4.51
N HIS A 184 -2.26 -13.04 5.64
CA HIS A 184 -1.24 -12.39 6.45
C HIS A 184 0.11 -13.10 6.27
N ARG A 185 1.03 -12.41 5.58
CA ARG A 185 2.44 -12.81 5.44
C ARG A 185 3.40 -11.65 5.76
N HIS A 186 3.51 -11.32 7.04
CA HIS A 186 4.32 -10.19 7.52
C HIS A 186 4.76 -10.40 8.97
N MET A 187 5.73 -9.59 9.41
CA MET A 187 6.27 -9.55 10.79
C MET A 187 6.36 -8.12 11.33
N TYR A 188 5.78 -7.16 10.61
CA TYR A 188 5.69 -5.77 10.99
C TYR A 188 4.25 -5.30 10.80
N CYS A 189 3.70 -4.74 11.87
CA CYS A 189 2.31 -4.36 11.98
C CYS A 189 2.19 -2.88 12.34
N VAL A 190 1.02 -2.29 12.11
CA VAL A 190 0.67 -0.95 12.59
C VAL A 190 -0.39 -1.12 13.68
N SER A 191 -0.02 -0.96 14.96
CA SER A 191 -0.96 -1.23 16.06
C SER A 191 -2.14 -0.31 16.03
N ILE A 192 -3.23 -0.80 16.60
CA ILE A 192 -4.37 0.02 16.99
C ILE A 192 -3.95 1.14 17.95
N GLU A 193 -2.98 0.91 18.85
CA GLU A 193 -2.45 1.96 19.73
C GLU A 193 -1.76 3.07 18.95
N PHE A 194 -0.91 2.75 17.97
CA PHE A 194 -0.32 3.76 17.08
C PHE A 194 -1.39 4.44 16.22
N CYS A 195 -2.36 3.69 15.68
CA CYS A 195 -3.43 4.27 14.86
C CYS A 195 -4.22 5.38 15.57
N LYS A 196 -4.33 5.35 16.90
CA LYS A 196 -4.96 6.44 17.67
C LYS A 196 -4.26 7.79 17.45
N THR A 197 -2.94 7.80 17.26
CA THR A 197 -2.15 9.04 17.09
C THR A 197 -2.28 9.64 15.69
N ILE A 198 -2.82 8.89 14.72
CA ILE A 198 -2.98 9.31 13.32
C ILE A 198 -4.46 9.30 12.88
N SER A 199 -5.38 9.23 13.85
CA SER A 199 -6.81 9.03 13.63
C SER A 199 -7.52 10.20 12.94
N ASP A 200 -6.90 11.40 12.95
CA ASP A 200 -7.37 12.58 12.24
C ASP A 200 -7.17 12.48 10.71
N ASP A 201 -6.17 11.72 10.28
CA ASP A 201 -5.81 11.57 8.86
C ASP A 201 -6.17 10.18 8.32
N TRP A 202 -6.17 9.15 9.17
CA TRP A 202 -6.43 7.77 8.79
C TRP A 202 -7.64 7.18 9.51
N HIS A 203 -8.49 6.51 8.74
CA HIS A 203 -9.62 5.74 9.22
C HIS A 203 -9.28 4.25 9.23
N VAL A 204 -9.19 3.65 10.41
CA VAL A 204 -9.07 2.19 10.53
C VAL A 204 -10.43 1.55 10.28
N LEU A 205 -10.49 0.63 9.33
CA LEU A 205 -11.73 -0.01 8.89
C LEU A 205 -11.86 -1.43 9.43
N ALA A 206 -10.73 -2.12 9.58
CA ALA A 206 -10.67 -3.44 10.16
C ALA A 206 -9.35 -3.63 10.92
N LYS A 207 -9.39 -4.55 11.88
CA LYS A 207 -8.23 -4.96 12.66
C LYS A 207 -8.07 -6.48 12.66
N ASN A 208 -6.91 -6.92 13.11
CA ASN A 208 -6.64 -8.30 13.46
C ASN A 208 -5.71 -8.35 14.68
N LYS A 209 -5.43 -9.56 15.16
CA LYS A 209 -4.59 -9.83 16.31
C LYS A 209 -3.53 -10.87 15.96
N ASP A 210 -2.27 -10.62 16.31
CA ASP A 210 -1.23 -11.63 16.15
C ASP A 210 -1.33 -12.71 17.25
N GLY A 211 -0.54 -13.79 17.15
CA GLY A 211 -0.62 -14.88 18.13
C GLY A 211 -0.06 -14.53 19.52
N HIS A 212 0.50 -13.33 19.71
CA HIS A 212 0.92 -12.79 21.02
C HIS A 212 -0.08 -11.77 21.58
N GLY A 213 -1.15 -11.45 20.86
CA GLY A 213 -2.20 -10.55 21.32
C GLY A 213 -2.07 -9.10 20.86
N LEU A 214 -1.07 -8.77 20.04
CA LEU A 214 -0.93 -7.42 19.47
C LEU A 214 -2.06 -7.17 18.46
N GLU A 215 -2.89 -6.16 18.74
CA GLU A 215 -3.93 -5.70 17.82
C GLU A 215 -3.36 -4.71 16.81
N PHE A 216 -3.61 -4.98 15.52
CA PHE A 216 -3.09 -4.17 14.43
C PHE A 216 -4.16 -3.90 13.38
N ALA A 217 -4.04 -2.76 12.69
CA ALA A 217 -4.93 -2.42 11.59
C ALA A 217 -4.62 -3.32 10.37
N SER A 218 -5.67 -3.91 9.79
CA SER A 218 -5.57 -4.76 8.60
C SER A 218 -6.18 -4.13 7.35
N ILE A 219 -7.10 -3.18 7.52
CA ILE A 219 -7.66 -2.35 6.45
C ILE A 219 -7.77 -0.92 6.96
N MET A 220 -7.23 0.05 6.21
CA MET A 220 -7.31 1.47 6.51
C MET A 220 -7.53 2.27 5.23
N GLU A 221 -8.11 3.45 5.36
CA GLU A 221 -8.12 4.46 4.29
C GLU A 221 -7.75 5.83 4.84
N HIS A 222 -7.19 6.68 3.99
CA HIS A 222 -6.98 8.08 4.33
C HIS A 222 -8.31 8.82 4.32
N ARG A 223 -8.56 9.73 5.27
CA ARG A 223 -9.84 10.43 5.40
C ARG A 223 -10.09 11.43 4.27
N ARG A 224 -9.02 11.98 3.68
CA ARG A 224 -9.08 12.91 2.55
C ARG A 224 -8.78 12.20 1.23
#